data_AF-A0A4Z1SW96-F1
#
_entry.id   AF-A0A4Z1SW96-F1
#
_cell.length_a   1.000
_cell.length_b   1.000
_cell.length_c   1.000
_cell.angle_alpha   90.00
_cell.angle_beta   90.00
_cell.angle_gamma   90.00
#
_symmetry.space_group_name_H-M   'P 1'
#
loop_
_entity.id
_entity.type
_entity.pdbx_description
1 polymer ?
#
loop_
_entity_poly.entity_id
_entity_poly.type
_entity_poly.pdbx_seq_one_letter_code
_entity_poly.pdbx_strand_id
1 'polypeptide(L)'
;MSAKAYASKIRDIERGMKDHIRTIQREAEQAIYCRLPTIIVDLDKHHRQTKDYVDTFLPALEDRFYALIRAPTIAPAKKGATSETVFLNDAFPLMSRPDLARNPTILFPTAELLDLEQALNAQCRTITETIKAIRRWLELLAAGESLSVPAEEAISTSIQLLDAIEASTSGMSSLFAEYHSKRSKTILKFQKHDSFDCYQLIVLGDRRMFQTIADFVEDLFDMSCTCYEILNQSFDRLLNPRHKSDRLIN
;
A
#
# COMPACT_ATOMS: atom_id res chain seq x y z
N MET A 1 1.16 -35.51 44.37
CA MET A 1 0.43 -35.66 43.09
C MET A 1 0.81 -37.00 42.47
N SER A 2 -0.14 -37.81 41.99
CA SER A 2 0.16 -39.15 41.43
C SER A 2 0.51 -39.07 39.94
N ALA A 3 1.28 -40.04 39.43
CA ALA A 3 1.66 -40.12 38.01
C ALA A 3 0.45 -40.11 37.05
N LYS A 4 -0.71 -40.63 37.52
CA LYS A 4 -1.99 -40.56 36.78
C LYS A 4 -2.50 -39.13 36.60
N ALA A 5 -2.34 -38.27 37.61
CA ALA A 5 -2.73 -36.85 37.50
C ALA A 5 -1.83 -36.08 36.53
N TYR A 6 -0.54 -36.42 36.48
CA TYR A 6 0.41 -35.84 35.52
C TYR A 6 0.12 -36.28 34.08
N ALA A 7 -0.12 -37.58 33.87
CA ALA A 7 -0.51 -38.13 32.57
C ALA A 7 -1.88 -37.66 32.06
N SER A 8 -2.79 -37.24 32.96
CA SER A 8 -4.03 -36.57 32.57
C SER A 8 -3.77 -35.14 32.06
N LYS A 9 -2.99 -34.35 32.81
CA LYS A 9 -2.63 -32.98 32.42
C LYS A 9 -1.89 -32.93 31.08
N ILE A 10 -0.97 -33.87 30.83
CA ILE A 10 -0.28 -33.97 29.54
C ILE A 10 -1.28 -34.17 28.40
N ARG A 11 -2.23 -35.10 28.54
CA ARG A 11 -3.25 -35.35 27.51
C ARG A 11 -4.19 -34.16 27.28
N ASP A 12 -4.51 -33.40 28.32
CA ASP A 12 -5.32 -32.18 28.20
C ASP A 12 -4.56 -31.08 27.45
N ILE A 13 -3.26 -30.92 27.73
CA ILE A 13 -2.37 -29.99 27.00
C ILE A 13 -2.24 -30.41 25.53
N GLU A 14 -1.98 -31.69 25.26
CA GLU A 14 -1.89 -32.23 23.89
C GLU A 14 -3.19 -32.00 23.10
N ARG A 15 -4.35 -32.17 23.73
CA ARG A 15 -5.65 -31.88 23.11
C ARG A 15 -5.80 -30.39 22.81
N GLY A 16 -5.51 -29.54 23.78
CA GLY A 16 -5.56 -28.08 23.59
C GLY A 16 -4.63 -27.59 22.49
N MET A 17 -3.41 -28.13 22.40
CA MET A 17 -2.47 -27.83 21.32
C MET A 17 -3.00 -28.27 19.96
N LYS A 18 -3.58 -29.48 19.84
CA LYS A 18 -4.17 -29.97 18.59
C LYS A 18 -5.33 -29.08 18.11
N ASP A 19 -6.20 -28.66 19.03
CA ASP A 19 -7.32 -27.77 18.69
C ASP A 19 -6.83 -26.37 18.29
N HIS A 20 -5.78 -25.87 18.95
CA HIS A 20 -5.15 -24.60 18.59
C HIS A 20 -4.48 -24.65 17.20
N ILE A 21 -3.77 -25.73 16.89
CA ILE A 21 -3.16 -25.95 15.55
C ILE A 21 -4.24 -25.95 14.47
N ARG A 22 -5.37 -26.63 14.69
CA ARG A 22 -6.49 -26.65 13.74
C ARG A 22 -7.09 -25.27 13.52
N THR A 23 -7.16 -24.45 14.57
CA THR A 23 -7.62 -23.06 14.46
C THR A 23 -6.67 -22.24 13.59
N ILE A 24 -5.35 -22.33 13.85
CA ILE A 24 -4.33 -21.65 13.03
C ILE A 24 -4.42 -22.08 11.57
N GLN A 25 -4.56 -23.38 11.31
CA GLN A 25 -4.71 -23.90 9.96
C GLN A 25 -5.95 -23.33 9.26
N ARG A 26 -7.11 -23.32 9.91
CA ARG A 26 -8.35 -22.77 9.33
C ARG A 26 -8.24 -21.27 9.06
N GLU A 27 -7.62 -20.53 9.97
CA GLU A 27 -7.35 -19.09 9.78
C GLU A 27 -6.46 -18.86 8.55
N ALA A 28 -5.41 -19.67 8.39
CA ALA A 28 -4.53 -19.60 7.22
C ALA A 28 -5.23 -20.02 5.93
N GLU A 29 -6.04 -21.09 5.93
CA GLU A 29 -6.86 -21.48 4.78
C GLU A 29 -7.79 -20.36 4.34
N GLN A 30 -8.48 -19.72 5.30
CA GLN A 30 -9.33 -18.59 5.01
C GLN A 30 -8.52 -17.39 4.48
N ALA A 31 -7.34 -17.14 5.03
CA ALA A 31 -6.44 -16.09 4.57
C ALA A 31 -6.00 -16.32 3.12
N ILE A 32 -5.56 -17.54 2.79
CA ILE A 32 -5.03 -17.91 1.47
C ILE A 32 -6.14 -17.95 0.42
N TYR A 33 -7.26 -18.61 0.71
CA TYR A 33 -8.27 -18.91 -0.32
C TYR A 33 -9.41 -17.91 -0.42
N CYS A 34 -9.61 -17.08 0.60
CA CYS A 34 -10.68 -16.07 0.59
C CYS A 34 -10.12 -14.65 0.60
N ARG A 35 -9.23 -14.33 1.56
CA ARG A 35 -8.78 -12.95 1.77
C ARG A 35 -7.75 -12.50 0.74
N LEU A 36 -6.71 -13.30 0.49
CA LEU A 36 -5.65 -12.95 -0.45
C LEU A 36 -6.16 -12.72 -1.89
N PRO A 37 -7.08 -13.54 -2.45
CA PRO A 37 -7.69 -13.26 -3.74
C PRO A 37 -8.50 -11.97 -3.76
N THR A 38 -9.23 -11.67 -2.68
CA THR A 38 -9.98 -10.41 -2.56
C THR A 38 -9.03 -9.21 -2.55
N ILE A 39 -7.93 -9.32 -1.79
CA ILE A 39 -6.85 -8.32 -1.75
C ILE A 39 -6.28 -8.09 -3.16
N ILE A 40 -6.01 -9.16 -3.91
CA ILE A 40 -5.45 -9.08 -5.27
C ILE A 40 -6.42 -8.32 -6.20
N VAL A 41 -7.72 -8.60 -6.13
CA VAL A 41 -8.74 -7.90 -6.93
C VAL A 41 -8.81 -6.42 -6.57
N ASP A 42 -8.77 -6.08 -5.28
CA ASP A 42 -8.76 -4.70 -4.83
C ASP A 42 -7.49 -3.96 -5.26
N LEU A 43 -6.32 -4.64 -5.21
CA LEU A 43 -5.06 -4.09 -5.69
C LEU A 43 -5.06 -3.87 -7.20
N ASP A 44 -5.63 -4.77 -8.01
CA ASP A 44 -5.79 -4.56 -9.47
C ASP A 44 -6.65 -3.32 -9.75
N LYS A 45 -7.75 -3.14 -8.99
CA LYS A 45 -8.56 -1.92 -9.10
C LYS A 45 -7.75 -0.66 -8.81
N HIS A 46 -6.95 -0.67 -7.73
CA HIS A 46 -6.09 0.46 -7.40
C HIS A 46 -4.99 0.66 -8.42
N HIS A 47 -4.40 -0.40 -8.96
CA HIS A 47 -3.37 -0.35 -10.00
C HIS A 47 -3.89 0.34 -11.26
N ARG A 48 -5.10 -0.02 -11.71
CA ARG A 48 -5.75 0.66 -12.84
C ARG A 48 -6.04 2.13 -12.55
N GLN A 49 -6.55 2.41 -11.35
CA GLN A 49 -6.86 3.79 -10.94
C GLN A 49 -5.61 4.67 -10.86
N THR A 50 -4.52 4.18 -10.27
CA THR A 50 -3.26 4.93 -10.16
C THR A 50 -2.62 5.13 -11.52
N LYS A 51 -2.68 4.12 -12.40
CA LYS A 51 -2.23 4.23 -13.79
C LYS A 51 -3.01 5.29 -14.57
N ASP A 52 -4.34 5.29 -14.45
CA ASP A 52 -5.18 6.32 -15.09
C ASP A 52 -4.80 7.72 -14.61
N TYR A 53 -4.52 7.90 -13.32
CA TYR A 53 -4.05 9.18 -12.79
C TYR A 53 -2.67 9.57 -13.32
N VAL A 54 -1.74 8.62 -13.44
CA VAL A 54 -0.42 8.88 -14.00
C VAL A 54 -0.49 9.26 -15.48
N ASP A 55 -1.35 8.58 -16.25
CA ASP A 55 -1.44 8.77 -17.70
C ASP A 55 -2.28 10.00 -18.09
N THR A 56 -3.29 10.36 -17.30
CA THR A 56 -4.25 11.41 -17.67
C THR A 56 -4.19 12.64 -16.77
N PHE A 57 -4.17 12.45 -15.45
CA PHE A 57 -4.27 13.55 -14.49
C PHE A 57 -2.94 14.29 -14.34
N LEU A 58 -1.81 13.57 -14.24
CA LEU A 58 -0.50 14.19 -14.07
C LEU A 58 -0.09 15.09 -15.24
N PRO A 59 -0.21 14.68 -16.52
CA PRO A 59 0.12 15.57 -17.64
C PRO A 59 -0.77 16.82 -17.67
N ALA A 60 -2.06 16.66 -17.37
CA ALA A 60 -2.99 17.80 -17.29
C ALA A 60 -2.63 18.78 -16.15
N LEU A 61 -2.11 18.28 -15.03
CA LEU A 61 -1.63 19.11 -13.92
C LEU A 61 -0.40 19.94 -14.32
N GLU A 62 0.54 19.33 -15.05
CA GLU A 62 1.75 20.00 -15.53
C GLU A 62 1.44 21.06 -16.59
N ASP A 63 0.61 20.73 -17.58
CA ASP A 63 0.20 21.67 -18.62
C ASP A 63 -0.50 22.90 -18.02
N ARG A 64 -1.33 22.70 -16.99
CA ARG A 64 -1.98 23.78 -16.25
C ARG A 64 -1.00 24.64 -15.46
N PHE A 65 0.00 24.02 -14.82
CA PHE A 65 1.08 24.75 -14.14
C PHE A 65 1.88 25.63 -15.12
N TYR A 66 2.29 25.06 -16.26
CA TYR A 66 3.02 25.82 -17.27
C TYR A 66 2.17 26.90 -17.94
N ALA A 67 0.87 26.67 -18.13
CA ALA A 67 -0.06 27.71 -18.59
C ALA A 67 -0.14 28.88 -17.60
N LEU A 68 -0.09 28.60 -16.29
CA LEU A 68 -0.12 29.62 -15.23
C LEU A 68 1.15 30.49 -15.22
N ILE A 69 2.32 29.92 -15.54
CA ILE A 69 3.58 30.66 -15.70
C ILE A 69 3.64 31.44 -17.01
N ARG A 70 3.09 30.87 -18.09
CA ARG A 70 3.14 31.46 -19.45
C ARG A 70 2.11 32.55 -19.66
N ALA A 71 1.03 32.58 -18.88
CA ALA A 71 0.12 33.71 -18.85
C ALA A 71 0.94 34.97 -18.48
N PRO A 72 0.91 36.04 -19.29
CA PRO A 72 1.68 37.23 -18.99
C PRO A 72 1.27 37.69 -17.59
N THR A 73 2.23 37.68 -16.67
CA THR A 73 2.09 38.25 -15.32
C THR A 73 1.65 39.69 -15.56
N ILE A 74 0.35 39.97 -15.40
CA ILE A 74 -0.28 41.13 -16.01
C ILE A 74 0.51 42.38 -15.64
N ALA A 75 0.82 43.17 -16.67
CA ALA A 75 1.47 44.47 -16.62
C ALA A 75 0.98 45.30 -15.42
N PRO A 76 1.84 46.15 -14.82
CA PRO A 76 1.49 46.96 -13.66
C PRO A 76 0.11 47.59 -13.84
N ALA A 77 -0.79 47.32 -12.89
CA ALA A 77 -2.20 47.66 -12.96
C ALA A 77 -2.38 49.13 -13.40
N LYS A 78 -2.95 49.33 -14.59
CA LYS A 78 -3.56 50.62 -14.92
C LYS A 78 -4.74 50.79 -13.97
N LYS A 79 -4.80 51.95 -13.28
CA LYS A 79 -5.91 52.34 -12.40
C LYS A 79 -7.24 52.07 -13.12
N GLY A 80 -8.02 51.10 -12.63
CA GLY A 80 -9.38 50.81 -13.11
C GLY A 80 -9.61 49.44 -13.75
N ALA A 81 -8.61 48.56 -13.90
CA ALA A 81 -8.85 47.22 -14.41
C ALA A 81 -9.36 46.27 -13.29
N THR A 82 -10.61 45.86 -13.38
CA THR A 82 -11.18 44.76 -12.61
C THR A 82 -10.48 43.46 -12.98
N SER A 83 -9.72 42.91 -12.04
CA SER A 83 -9.05 41.61 -12.18
C SER A 83 -10.08 40.50 -12.27
N GLU A 84 -10.31 39.95 -13.46
CA GLU A 84 -11.09 38.72 -13.63
C GLU A 84 -10.22 37.53 -13.20
N THR A 85 -10.52 36.99 -12.02
CA THR A 85 -9.98 35.73 -11.52
C THR A 85 -10.76 34.58 -12.13
N VAL A 86 -10.12 33.77 -12.97
CA VAL A 86 -10.67 32.51 -13.48
C VAL A 86 -10.49 31.44 -12.40
N PHE A 87 -11.59 30.88 -11.89
CA PHE A 87 -11.55 29.82 -10.88
C PHE A 87 -11.27 28.47 -11.56
N LEU A 88 -10.19 27.78 -11.13
CA LEU A 88 -9.83 26.44 -11.60
C LEU A 88 -10.04 25.45 -10.45
N ASN A 89 -11.28 24.97 -10.33
CA ASN A 89 -11.78 24.08 -9.27
C ASN A 89 -11.62 24.65 -7.85
N ASP A 90 -12.53 24.27 -6.96
CA ASP A 90 -12.71 24.84 -5.61
C ASP A 90 -11.52 24.67 -4.62
N ALA A 91 -10.30 24.39 -5.07
CA ALA A 91 -9.08 24.33 -4.26
C ALA A 91 -7.96 25.30 -4.68
N PHE A 92 -8.01 25.92 -5.86
CA PHE A 92 -6.88 26.73 -6.35
C PHE A 92 -7.36 27.95 -7.15
N PRO A 93 -7.61 29.11 -6.50
CA PRO A 93 -7.81 30.33 -7.24
C PRO A 93 -6.52 30.68 -8.00
N LEU A 94 -6.62 30.88 -9.33
CA LEU A 94 -5.63 31.61 -10.13
C LEU A 94 -5.52 33.01 -9.53
N MET A 95 -4.60 33.17 -8.58
CA MET A 95 -4.43 34.46 -7.93
C MET A 95 -3.53 35.32 -8.80
N SER A 96 -4.07 36.44 -9.27
CA SER A 96 -3.35 37.51 -9.95
C SER A 96 -2.42 38.32 -9.02
N ARG A 97 -1.85 37.64 -8.00
CA ARG A 97 -1.16 38.09 -6.76
C ARG A 97 -2.09 38.05 -5.52
N PRO A 98 -2.05 36.98 -4.72
CA PRO A 98 -2.60 37.03 -3.37
C PRO A 98 -1.80 38.07 -2.58
N ASP A 99 -2.47 38.92 -1.80
CA ASP A 99 -1.82 39.57 -0.67
C ASP A 99 -1.56 38.51 0.41
N LEU A 100 -0.50 37.71 0.20
CA LEU A 100 -0.08 36.60 1.06
C LEU A 100 0.24 37.06 2.49
N ALA A 101 0.50 38.36 2.70
CA ALA A 101 0.74 38.95 4.01
C ALA A 101 -0.53 39.11 4.84
N ARG A 102 -1.72 39.19 4.19
CA ARG A 102 -3.02 39.37 4.87
C ARG A 102 -3.92 38.13 4.80
N ASN A 103 -3.81 37.31 3.75
CA ASN A 103 -4.59 36.09 3.57
C ASN A 103 -3.68 34.96 3.06
N PRO A 104 -3.22 34.04 3.93
CA PRO A 104 -2.43 32.91 3.48
C PRO A 104 -3.26 32.01 2.55
N THR A 105 -2.77 31.79 1.33
CA THR A 105 -3.41 30.86 0.38
C THR A 105 -3.35 29.44 0.94
N ILE A 106 -4.51 28.84 1.20
CA ILE A 106 -4.57 27.45 1.67
C ILE A 106 -4.46 26.54 0.45
N LEU A 107 -3.38 25.77 0.38
CA LEU A 107 -3.10 24.83 -0.72
C LEU A 107 -3.24 23.40 -0.20
N PHE A 108 -4.40 22.79 -0.43
CA PHE A 108 -4.64 21.40 -0.03
C PHE A 108 -4.00 20.39 -1.00
N PRO A 109 -3.67 19.17 -0.56
CA PRO A 109 -3.41 18.06 -1.49
C PRO A 109 -4.62 17.83 -2.40
N THR A 110 -4.40 17.20 -3.55
CA THR A 110 -5.51 16.85 -4.45
C THR A 110 -6.41 15.81 -3.79
N ALA A 111 -7.72 15.87 -4.07
CA ALA A 111 -8.69 14.96 -3.45
C ALA A 111 -8.37 13.50 -3.80
N GLU A 112 -7.94 13.26 -5.03
CA GLU A 112 -7.54 11.95 -5.55
C GLU A 112 -6.40 11.34 -4.74
N LEU A 113 -5.43 12.15 -4.29
CA LEU A 113 -4.31 11.69 -3.48
C LEU A 113 -4.76 11.33 -2.06
N LEU A 114 -5.67 12.12 -1.49
CA LEU A 114 -6.23 11.86 -0.16
C LEU A 114 -7.11 10.60 -0.15
N ASP A 115 -7.89 10.39 -1.22
CA ASP A 115 -8.72 9.19 -1.38
C ASP A 115 -7.85 7.93 -1.50
N LEU A 116 -6.76 8.00 -2.29
CA LEU A 116 -5.77 6.92 -2.39
C LEU A 116 -5.09 6.66 -1.05
N GLU A 117 -4.70 7.70 -0.31
CA GLU A 117 -4.10 7.57 1.02
C GLU A 117 -5.01 6.81 1.98
N GLN A 118 -6.29 7.17 2.03
CA GLN A 118 -7.24 6.51 2.91
C GLN A 118 -7.47 5.05 2.49
N ALA A 119 -7.66 4.80 1.19
CA ALA A 119 -7.89 3.46 0.66
C ALA A 119 -6.68 2.54 0.89
N LEU A 120 -5.46 2.99 0.55
CA LEU A 120 -4.25 2.20 0.67
C LEU A 120 -3.88 1.94 2.13
N ASN A 121 -4.09 2.88 3.05
CA ASN A 121 -3.86 2.63 4.48
C ASN A 121 -4.80 1.54 5.03
N ALA A 122 -6.07 1.52 4.60
CA ALA A 122 -7.00 0.45 4.98
C ALA A 122 -6.58 -0.89 4.38
N GLN A 123 -6.16 -0.88 3.12
CA GLN A 123 -5.71 -2.09 2.42
C GLN A 123 -4.43 -2.67 3.03
N CYS A 124 -3.43 -1.85 3.33
CA CYS A 124 -2.19 -2.28 3.98
C CYS A 124 -2.43 -2.97 5.33
N ARG A 125 -3.40 -2.51 6.12
CA ARG A 125 -3.78 -3.18 7.38
C ARG A 125 -4.36 -4.57 7.12
N THR A 126 -5.30 -4.67 6.19
CA THR A 126 -5.93 -5.94 5.80
C THR A 126 -4.91 -6.94 5.27
N ILE A 127 -3.95 -6.47 4.46
CA ILE A 127 -2.82 -7.25 3.94
C ILE A 127 -1.95 -7.76 5.10
N THR A 128 -1.56 -6.86 6.01
CA THR A 128 -0.71 -7.21 7.17
C THR A 128 -1.35 -8.31 8.03
N GLU A 129 -2.65 -8.20 8.32
CA GLU A 129 -3.37 -9.22 9.10
C GLU A 129 -3.44 -10.56 8.37
N THR A 130 -3.69 -10.53 7.06
CA THR A 130 -3.76 -11.73 6.22
C THR A 130 -2.40 -12.44 6.18
N ILE A 131 -1.32 -11.69 5.97
CA ILE A 131 0.05 -12.22 5.93
C ILE A 131 0.46 -12.82 7.27
N LYS A 132 0.13 -12.18 8.38
CA LYS A 132 0.44 -12.71 9.73
C LYS A 132 -0.25 -14.05 9.99
N ALA A 133 -1.49 -14.22 9.54
CA ALA A 133 -2.20 -15.50 9.66
C ALA A 133 -1.49 -16.61 8.86
N ILE A 134 -1.09 -16.32 7.62
CA ILE A 134 -0.39 -17.27 6.74
C ILE A 134 0.99 -17.61 7.32
N ARG A 135 1.78 -16.59 7.68
CA ARG A 135 3.13 -16.74 8.25
C ARG A 135 3.10 -17.64 9.48
N ARG A 136 2.18 -17.40 10.41
CA ARG A 136 2.05 -18.19 11.64
C ARG A 136 1.83 -19.67 11.36
N TRP A 137 1.06 -19.99 10.31
CA TRP A 137 0.84 -21.37 9.90
C TRP A 137 2.07 -21.98 9.25
N LEU A 138 2.76 -21.25 8.37
CA LEU A 138 4.01 -21.70 7.75
C LEU A 138 5.12 -21.97 8.78
N GLU A 139 5.28 -21.11 9.77
CA GLU A 139 6.21 -21.30 10.89
C GLU A 139 5.87 -22.54 11.71
N LEU A 140 4.58 -22.81 11.91
CA LEU A 140 4.12 -24.01 12.61
C LEU A 140 4.42 -25.28 11.82
N LEU A 141 4.31 -25.24 10.49
CA LEU A 141 4.72 -26.34 9.62
C LEU A 141 6.23 -26.54 9.64
N ALA A 142 7.01 -25.46 9.55
CA ALA A 142 8.47 -25.47 9.59
C ALA A 142 9.04 -26.11 10.86
N ALA A 143 8.35 -25.94 11.99
CA ALA A 143 8.72 -26.54 13.27
C ALA A 143 8.47 -28.07 13.34
N GLY A 144 7.81 -28.66 12.35
CA GLY A 144 7.55 -30.09 12.29
C GLY A 144 8.76 -30.90 11.79
N GLU A 145 9.13 -31.96 12.49
CA GLU A 145 10.33 -32.78 12.21
C GLU A 145 10.27 -33.65 10.92
N SER A 146 9.28 -33.45 10.03
CA SER A 146 9.06 -34.36 8.90
C SER A 146 8.55 -33.69 7.62
N LEU A 147 9.16 -32.57 7.24
CA LEU A 147 8.95 -31.94 5.94
C LEU A 147 9.84 -32.59 4.87
N SER A 148 9.35 -32.64 3.63
CA SER A 148 10.20 -32.96 2.47
C SER A 148 11.03 -31.73 2.09
N VAL A 149 12.23 -31.91 1.51
CA VAL A 149 13.08 -30.80 1.03
C VAL A 149 12.31 -29.80 0.15
N PRO A 150 11.46 -30.21 -0.82
CA PRO A 150 10.67 -29.27 -1.61
C PRO A 150 9.63 -28.48 -0.80
N ALA A 151 9.12 -29.05 0.30
CA ALA A 151 8.19 -28.37 1.20
C ALA A 151 8.91 -27.35 2.08
N GLU A 152 10.13 -27.65 2.54
CA GLU A 152 10.98 -26.69 3.27
C GLU A 152 11.34 -25.50 2.39
N GLU A 153 11.71 -25.75 1.12
CA GLU A 153 12.00 -24.69 0.15
C GLU A 153 10.77 -23.82 -0.11
N ALA A 154 9.61 -24.43 -0.35
CA ALA A 154 8.35 -23.71 -0.55
C ALA A 154 7.97 -22.84 0.66
N ILE A 155 8.16 -23.35 1.88
CA ILE A 155 7.94 -22.58 3.12
C ILE A 155 8.91 -21.40 3.20
N SER A 156 10.21 -21.64 2.97
CA SER A 156 11.24 -20.60 3.02
C SER A 156 10.97 -19.47 2.02
N THR A 157 10.68 -19.81 0.76
CA THR A 157 10.34 -18.82 -0.27
C THR A 157 9.06 -18.07 0.07
N SER A 158 8.03 -18.77 0.57
CA SER A 158 6.77 -18.13 0.98
C SER A 158 7.00 -17.14 2.11
N ILE A 159 7.78 -17.50 3.14
CA ILE A 159 8.09 -16.61 4.26
C ILE A 159 8.86 -15.37 3.79
N GLN A 160 9.87 -15.52 2.92
CA GLN A 160 10.61 -14.39 2.36
C GLN A 160 9.71 -13.42 1.58
N LEU A 161 8.74 -13.95 0.82
CA LEU A 161 7.80 -13.13 0.08
C LEU A 161 6.81 -12.43 1.02
N LEU A 162 6.34 -13.11 2.06
CA LEU A 162 5.52 -12.50 3.12
C LEU A 162 6.28 -11.38 3.86
N ASP A 163 7.58 -11.55 4.11
CA ASP A 163 8.45 -10.51 4.66
C ASP A 163 8.56 -9.29 3.73
N ALA A 164 8.73 -9.51 2.42
CA ALA A 164 8.79 -8.44 1.45
C ALA A 164 7.47 -7.64 1.40
N ILE A 165 6.32 -8.33 1.41
CA ILE A 165 5.03 -7.67 1.42
C ILE A 165 4.78 -6.91 2.74
N GLU A 166 5.14 -7.50 3.89
CA GLU A 166 5.01 -6.84 5.19
C GLU A 166 5.91 -5.60 5.28
N ALA A 167 7.15 -5.68 4.79
CA ALA A 167 8.05 -4.54 4.71
C ALA A 167 7.48 -3.43 3.83
N SER A 168 6.98 -3.77 2.64
CA SER A 168 6.36 -2.82 1.71
C SER A 168 5.17 -2.10 2.35
N THR A 169 4.23 -2.86 2.92
CA THR A 169 3.02 -2.29 3.56
C THR A 169 3.33 -1.43 4.78
N SER A 170 4.35 -1.78 5.58
CA SER A 170 4.77 -0.99 6.74
C SER A 170 5.36 0.38 6.39
N GLY A 171 5.99 0.49 5.22
CA GLY A 171 6.60 1.74 4.74
C GLY A 171 5.59 2.80 4.31
N MET A 172 4.38 2.41 3.94
CA MET A 172 3.40 3.29 3.29
C MET A 172 2.92 4.45 4.19
N SER A 173 2.58 4.18 5.44
CA SER A 173 2.14 5.25 6.36
C SER A 173 3.23 6.29 6.62
N SER A 174 4.50 5.86 6.66
CA SER A 174 5.64 6.76 6.79
C SER A 174 5.84 7.62 5.53
N LEU A 175 5.61 7.05 4.35
CA LEU A 175 5.67 7.76 3.07
C LEU A 175 4.65 8.91 3.03
N PHE A 176 3.39 8.66 3.40
CA PHE A 176 2.36 9.70 3.47
C PHE A 176 2.70 10.80 4.49
N ALA A 177 3.16 10.43 5.68
CA ALA A 177 3.57 11.39 6.70
C ALA A 177 4.74 12.28 6.21
N GLU A 178 5.73 11.69 5.53
CA GLU A 178 6.85 12.43 4.96
C GLU A 178 6.40 13.36 3.83
N TYR A 179 5.49 12.91 2.96
CA TYR A 179 4.88 13.71 1.90
C TYR A 179 4.18 14.96 2.49
N HIS A 180 3.27 14.78 3.45
CA HIS A 180 2.54 15.90 4.08
C HIS A 180 3.49 16.87 4.79
N SER A 181 4.53 16.35 5.46
CA SER A 181 5.56 17.16 6.12
C SER A 181 6.38 17.99 5.12
N LYS A 182 6.82 17.38 4.01
CA LYS A 182 7.56 18.09 2.95
C LYS A 182 6.68 19.12 2.26
N ARG A 183 5.45 18.75 1.90
CA ARG A 183 4.51 19.61 1.19
C ARG A 183 4.14 20.84 1.99
N SER A 184 3.78 20.67 3.27
CA SER A 184 3.46 21.78 4.18
C SER A 184 4.62 22.77 4.33
N LYS A 185 5.86 22.29 4.45
CA LYS A 185 7.07 23.14 4.49
C LYS A 185 7.26 23.92 3.18
N THR A 186 7.00 23.30 2.03
CA THR A 186 7.10 23.98 0.73
C THR A 186 6.02 25.04 0.57
N ILE A 187 4.78 24.78 1.01
CA ILE A 187 3.70 25.77 1.04
C ILE A 187 4.07 26.97 1.92
N LEU A 188 4.61 26.71 3.12
CA LEU A 188 5.05 27.79 4.01
C LEU A 188 6.13 28.66 3.36
N LYS A 189 7.08 28.05 2.65
CA LYS A 189 8.10 28.79 1.88
C LYS A 189 7.49 29.60 0.75
N PHE A 190 6.54 29.03 0.01
CA PHE A 190 5.80 29.74 -1.02
C PHE A 190 5.08 30.97 -0.43
N GLN A 191 4.32 30.80 0.65
CA GLN A 191 3.60 31.90 1.31
C GLN A 191 4.54 32.99 1.86
N LYS A 192 5.73 32.62 2.33
CA LYS A 192 6.73 33.56 2.88
C LYS A 192 7.48 34.33 1.80
N HIS A 193 7.76 33.70 0.66
CA HIS A 193 8.69 34.22 -0.35
C HIS A 193 8.04 34.58 -1.68
N ASP A 194 6.76 34.22 -1.89
CA ASP A 194 6.01 34.41 -3.15
C ASP A 194 6.79 33.93 -4.39
N SER A 195 7.52 32.81 -4.23
CA SER A 195 8.40 32.28 -5.26
C SER A 195 7.69 31.20 -6.07
N PHE A 196 7.60 31.40 -7.39
CA PHE A 196 7.07 30.40 -8.33
C PHE A 196 7.85 29.09 -8.31
N ASP A 197 9.15 29.10 -7.96
CA ASP A 197 9.93 27.87 -7.79
C ASP A 197 9.39 27.03 -6.62
N CYS A 198 8.97 27.68 -5.52
CA CYS A 198 8.32 26.97 -4.42
C CYS A 198 6.96 26.38 -4.85
N TYR A 199 6.22 27.08 -5.72
CA TYR A 199 4.99 26.55 -6.29
C TYR A 199 5.26 25.34 -7.20
N GLN A 200 6.32 25.39 -8.03
CA GLN A 200 6.75 24.25 -8.83
C GLN A 200 7.11 23.03 -7.99
N LEU A 201 7.79 23.26 -6.86
CA LEU A 201 8.16 22.18 -5.94
C LEU A 201 6.94 21.50 -5.30
N ILE A 202 5.82 22.20 -5.11
CA ILE A 202 4.56 21.59 -4.64
C ILE A 202 4.03 20.63 -5.72
N VAL A 203 3.92 21.11 -6.96
CA VAL A 203 3.43 20.33 -8.11
C VAL A 203 4.31 19.10 -8.37
N LEU A 204 5.63 19.27 -8.36
CA LEU A 204 6.59 18.16 -8.51
C LEU A 204 6.50 17.17 -7.34
N GLY A 205 6.25 17.66 -6.13
CA GLY A 205 6.03 16.83 -4.94
C GLY A 205 4.78 15.96 -5.08
N ASP A 206 3.67 16.56 -5.52
CA ASP A 206 2.40 15.85 -5.77
C ASP A 206 2.57 14.81 -6.88
N ARG A 207 3.22 15.19 -8.00
CA ARG A 207 3.57 14.27 -9.10
C ARG A 207 4.39 13.07 -8.62
N ARG A 208 5.46 13.34 -7.88
CA ARG A 208 6.33 12.27 -7.35
C ARG A 208 5.56 11.34 -6.44
N MET A 209 4.64 11.87 -5.64
CA MET A 209 3.83 11.05 -4.75
C MET A 209 2.88 10.12 -5.53
N PHE A 210 2.20 10.63 -6.56
CA PHE A 210 1.37 9.79 -7.43
C PHE A 210 2.17 8.66 -8.09
N GLN A 211 3.35 8.96 -8.64
CA GLN A 211 4.22 7.93 -9.22
C GLN A 211 4.62 6.89 -8.18
N THR A 212 5.04 7.34 -6.99
CA THR A 212 5.46 6.44 -5.91
C THR A 212 4.32 5.53 -5.45
N ILE A 213 3.09 6.05 -5.40
CA ILE A 213 1.90 5.26 -5.09
C ILE A 213 1.62 4.25 -6.21
N ALA A 214 1.73 4.65 -7.48
CA ALA A 214 1.51 3.76 -8.62
C ALA A 214 2.49 2.58 -8.60
N ASP A 215 3.79 2.87 -8.48
CA ASP A 215 4.86 1.87 -8.42
C ASP A 215 4.64 0.92 -7.21
N PHE A 216 4.29 1.47 -6.04
CA PHE A 216 3.99 0.67 -4.86
C PHE A 216 2.82 -0.30 -5.07
N VAL A 217 1.72 0.17 -5.68
CA VAL A 217 0.53 -0.66 -5.88
C VAL A 217 0.83 -1.78 -6.89
N GLU A 218 1.59 -1.48 -7.94
CA GLU A 218 2.06 -2.47 -8.92
C GLU A 218 2.94 -3.55 -8.26
N ASP A 219 3.99 -3.13 -7.54
CA ASP A 219 4.88 -4.05 -6.82
C ASP A 219 4.09 -4.94 -5.83
N LEU A 220 3.17 -4.32 -5.08
CA LEU A 220 2.37 -5.03 -4.09
C LEU A 220 1.38 -6.01 -4.72
N PHE A 221 0.81 -5.66 -5.87
CA PHE A 221 -0.04 -6.54 -6.66
C PHE A 221 0.75 -7.76 -7.14
N ASP A 222 1.91 -7.55 -7.76
CA ASP A 222 2.74 -8.62 -8.30
C ASP A 222 3.25 -9.58 -7.20
N MET A 223 3.70 -9.03 -6.07
CA MET A 223 4.11 -9.83 -4.92
C MET A 223 2.93 -10.65 -4.37
N SER A 224 1.73 -10.07 -4.28
CA SER A 224 0.54 -10.76 -3.77
C SER A 224 0.09 -11.89 -4.70
N CYS A 225 0.11 -11.67 -6.01
CA CYS A 225 -0.15 -12.69 -7.02
C CYS A 225 0.84 -13.85 -6.92
N THR A 226 2.15 -13.53 -6.89
CA THR A 226 3.22 -14.52 -6.74
C THR A 226 3.06 -15.33 -5.45
N CYS A 227 2.70 -14.66 -4.35
CA CYS A 227 2.49 -15.31 -3.06
C CYS A 227 1.32 -16.29 -3.12
N TYR A 228 0.20 -15.89 -3.72
CA TYR A 228 -0.95 -16.77 -3.89
C TYR A 228 -0.60 -17.98 -4.75
N GLU A 229 0.12 -17.80 -5.86
CA GLU A 229 0.52 -18.89 -6.74
C GLU A 229 1.40 -19.93 -6.04
N ILE A 230 2.45 -19.48 -5.33
CA ILE A 230 3.36 -20.37 -4.59
C ILE A 230 2.58 -21.14 -3.51
N LEU A 231 1.75 -20.43 -2.74
CA LEU A 231 0.97 -21.04 -1.66
C LEU A 231 -0.04 -22.05 -2.22
N ASN A 232 -0.73 -21.72 -3.31
CA ASN A 232 -1.72 -22.60 -3.93
C ASN A 232 -1.08 -23.86 -4.53
N GLN A 233 0.04 -23.73 -5.25
CA GLN A 233 0.76 -24.87 -5.83
C GLN A 233 1.38 -25.78 -4.77
N SER A 234 1.75 -25.21 -3.62
CA SER A 234 2.43 -25.94 -2.55
C SER A 234 1.48 -26.47 -1.49
N PHE A 235 0.23 -25.98 -1.43
CA PHE A 235 -0.69 -26.23 -0.31
C PHE A 235 -0.91 -27.72 -0.01
N ASP A 236 -1.19 -28.52 -1.04
CA ASP A 236 -1.41 -29.97 -0.88
C ASP A 236 -0.15 -30.69 -0.35
N ARG A 237 1.04 -30.22 -0.76
CA ARG A 237 2.33 -30.77 -0.33
C ARG A 237 2.67 -30.35 1.11
N LEU A 238 2.23 -29.15 1.51
CA LEU A 238 2.39 -28.63 2.88
C LEU A 238 1.48 -29.35 3.88
N LEU A 239 0.25 -29.70 3.47
CA LEU A 239 -0.69 -30.45 4.31
C LEU A 239 -0.31 -31.94 4.43
N ASN A 240 0.23 -32.53 3.37
CA ASN A 240 0.60 -33.95 3.33
C ASN A 240 2.04 -34.14 2.82
N PRO A 241 3.07 -33.80 3.63
CA PRO A 241 4.48 -33.92 3.23
C PRO A 241 4.92 -35.36 2.90
N ARG A 242 4.08 -36.36 3.18
CA ARG A 242 4.33 -37.79 2.93
C ARG A 242 3.53 -38.39 1.78
N HIS A 243 2.72 -37.62 1.03
CA HIS A 243 2.09 -38.18 -0.17
C HIS A 243 3.18 -38.44 -1.23
N LYS A 244 3.70 -39.68 -1.23
CA LYS A 244 4.47 -40.24 -2.33
C LYS A 244 3.64 -40.04 -3.60
N SER A 245 4.24 -39.38 -4.56
CA SER A 245 3.80 -39.29 -5.94
C SER A 245 3.77 -40.68 -6.58
N ASP A 246 2.78 -41.50 -6.23
CA ASP A 246 2.53 -42.83 -6.83
C ASP A 246 1.67 -42.76 -8.09
N ARG A 247 1.57 -41.59 -8.72
CA ARG A 247 0.90 -41.43 -10.02
C ARG A 247 1.74 -40.53 -10.88
N LEU A 248 2.59 -41.13 -11.71
CA LEU A 248 2.94 -40.74 -13.08
C LEU A 248 4.06 -41.67 -13.58
N ILE A 249 3.70 -42.93 -13.86
CA ILE A 249 4.36 -43.71 -14.91
C ILE A 249 3.22 -44.32 -15.73
N ASN A 250 2.86 -43.65 -16.81
CA ASN A 250 2.39 -44.29 -18.04
C ASN A 250 3.61 -44.39 -18.95
#